data_AF-A0A1H8ABP7-F1
#
_entry.id   AF-A0A1H8ABP7-F1
#
_cell.length_a   1.000
_cell.length_b   1.000
_cell.length_c   1.000
_cell.angle_alpha   90.00
_cell.angle_beta   90.00
_cell.angle_gamma   90.00
#
_symmetry.space_group_name_H-M   'P 1'
#
loop_
_entity.id
_entity.type
_entity.pdbx_description
1 polymer ?
#
loop_
_entity_poly.entity_id
_entity_poly.type
_entity_poly.pdbx_seq_one_letter_code
_entity_poly.pdbx_strand_id
1 'polypeptide(L)'
;MRLTTLALCALVGSAPAFAAPSGGDFNTFIKAMKTEAAGLTEAEANQFFDALPPDPKVLQADRNQGVFRKPFTEFARSLISQNRIDAGRANAAKHANIFARAQADYGIPQGILLAFWAFETDFGSY
;
A
#
# COMPACT_ATOMS: atom_id res chain seq x y z
N MET A 1 25.11 -53.04 7.41
CA MET A 1 26.41 -52.33 7.41
C MET A 1 26.75 -51.90 5.98
N ARG A 2 26.31 -50.70 5.55
CA ARG A 2 26.83 -49.90 4.42
C ARG A 2 26.43 -48.44 4.69
N LEU A 3 27.26 -47.73 5.46
CA LEU A 3 28.08 -46.59 4.99
C LEU A 3 27.22 -45.47 4.36
N THR A 4 26.79 -44.46 5.13
CA THR A 4 27.46 -43.14 5.25
C THR A 4 27.82 -42.51 3.89
N THR A 5 26.88 -41.89 3.20
CA THR A 5 27.18 -40.85 2.20
C THR A 5 25.94 -40.03 1.92
N LEU A 6 25.81 -38.84 2.54
CA LEU A 6 25.27 -37.60 1.94
C LEU A 6 25.21 -36.52 3.03
N ALA A 7 26.36 -36.01 3.45
CA ALA A 7 26.46 -34.80 4.25
C ALA A 7 27.47 -33.87 3.58
N LEU A 8 27.19 -33.45 2.34
CA LEU A 8 27.98 -32.43 1.66
C LEU A 8 27.19 -31.82 0.50
N CYS A 9 26.28 -30.89 0.81
CA CYS A 9 25.81 -29.86 -0.13
C CYS A 9 24.92 -28.85 0.61
N ALA A 10 25.51 -28.06 1.50
CA ALA A 10 24.85 -26.87 2.05
C ALA A 10 25.86 -25.73 2.25
N LEU A 11 26.62 -25.45 1.18
CA LEU A 11 27.30 -24.18 0.99
C LEU A 11 26.68 -23.54 -0.26
N VAL A 12 25.39 -23.19 -0.13
CA VAL A 12 24.77 -22.26 -1.08
C VAL A 12 25.40 -20.91 -0.79
N GLY A 13 26.26 -20.46 -1.70
CA GLY A 13 26.93 -19.16 -1.60
C GLY A 13 25.90 -18.05 -1.50
N SER A 14 25.98 -17.25 -0.44
CA SER A 14 25.29 -15.97 -0.35
C SER A 14 25.90 -15.02 -1.38
N ALA A 15 25.37 -15.03 -2.60
CA ALA A 15 25.65 -13.98 -3.56
C ALA A 15 25.09 -12.66 -3.00
N PRO A 16 25.83 -11.55 -3.07
CA PRO A 16 25.28 -10.26 -2.70
C PRO A 16 24.07 -9.98 -3.60
N ALA A 17 22.93 -9.71 -2.99
CA ALA A 17 21.77 -9.24 -3.72
C ALA A 17 22.11 -7.85 -4.28
N PHE A 18 22.38 -7.78 -5.58
CA PHE A 18 22.42 -6.50 -6.27
C PHE A 18 21.01 -5.91 -6.19
N ALA A 19 20.87 -4.78 -5.49
CA ALA A 19 19.63 -4.03 -5.52
C ALA A 19 19.31 -3.71 -6.99
N ALA A 20 18.08 -3.99 -7.41
CA ALA A 20 17.62 -3.57 -8.72
C ALA A 20 17.86 -2.05 -8.86
N PRO A 21 18.33 -1.56 -10.02
CA PRO A 21 18.48 -0.13 -10.24
C PRO A 21 17.18 0.59 -9.87
N SER A 22 17.24 1.57 -8.97
CA SER A 22 16.07 2.35 -8.60
C SER A 22 15.83 3.44 -9.65
N GLY A 23 14.83 3.22 -10.49
CA GLY A 23 14.37 4.16 -11.51
C GLY A 23 14.80 3.81 -12.95
N GLY A 24 14.29 4.59 -13.90
CA GLY A 24 14.51 4.41 -15.33
C GLY A 24 13.86 5.54 -16.13
N ASP A 25 13.96 5.47 -17.45
CA ASP A 25 13.31 6.43 -18.35
C ASP A 25 11.78 6.24 -18.32
N PHE A 26 11.05 7.33 -18.07
CA PHE A 26 9.59 7.30 -17.92
C PHE A 26 8.90 6.88 -19.22
N ASN A 27 9.40 7.31 -20.39
CA ASN A 27 8.81 6.93 -21.67
C ASN A 27 8.98 5.43 -21.96
N THR A 28 10.11 4.86 -21.56
CA THR A 28 10.36 3.42 -21.63
C THR A 28 9.36 2.65 -20.76
N PHE A 29 9.09 3.13 -19.54
CA PHE A 29 8.05 2.57 -18.68
C PHE A 29 6.65 2.68 -19.32
N ILE A 30 6.27 3.85 -19.84
CA ILE A 30 4.98 4.05 -20.51
C ILE A 30 4.82 3.11 -21.71
N LYS A 31 5.87 2.91 -22.51
CA LYS A 31 5.83 1.98 -23.64
C LYS A 31 5.59 0.53 -23.18
N ALA A 32 6.23 0.11 -22.09
CA ALA A 32 5.98 -1.20 -21.50
C ALA A 32 4.53 -1.32 -21.01
N MET A 33 4.01 -0.30 -20.31
CA MET A 33 2.62 -0.29 -19.82
C MET A 33 1.58 -0.34 -20.94
N LYS A 34 1.79 0.37 -22.05
CA LYS A 34 0.93 0.25 -23.25
C LYS A 34 0.89 -1.18 -23.80
N THR A 35 2.03 -1.88 -23.76
CA THR A 35 2.15 -3.26 -24.25
C THR A 35 1.44 -4.24 -23.29
N GLU A 36 1.47 -3.96 -21.99
CA GLU A 36 0.85 -4.78 -20.95
C GLU A 36 -0.64 -4.49 -20.72
N ALA A 37 -1.18 -3.41 -21.29
CA ALA A 37 -2.56 -2.94 -21.10
C ALA A 37 -3.60 -3.87 -21.76
N ALA A 38 -3.73 -5.08 -21.22
CA ALA A 38 -4.71 -6.06 -21.65
C ALA A 38 -6.13 -5.52 -21.46
N GLY A 39 -6.97 -5.68 -22.48
CA GLY A 39 -8.36 -5.21 -22.48
C GLY A 39 -8.56 -3.82 -23.07
N LEU A 40 -7.49 -3.10 -23.44
CA LEU A 40 -7.57 -1.90 -24.26
C LEU A 40 -7.13 -2.19 -25.69
N THR A 41 -7.74 -1.50 -26.66
CA THR A 41 -7.17 -1.38 -28.00
C THR A 41 -5.91 -0.52 -27.96
N GLU A 42 -5.05 -0.64 -28.97
CA GLU A 42 -3.85 0.18 -29.09
C GLU A 42 -4.18 1.69 -29.08
N ALA A 43 -5.28 2.07 -29.73
CA ALA A 43 -5.75 3.46 -29.77
C ALA A 43 -6.15 3.97 -28.37
N GLU A 44 -6.89 3.18 -27.59
CA GLU A 44 -7.30 3.54 -26.22
C GLU A 44 -6.09 3.62 -25.28
N ALA A 45 -5.18 2.67 -25.36
CA ALA A 45 -3.95 2.69 -24.57
C ALA A 45 -3.09 3.92 -24.92
N ASN A 46 -2.92 4.23 -26.21
CA ASN A 46 -2.20 5.43 -26.62
C ASN A 46 -2.88 6.70 -26.09
N GLN A 47 -4.19 6.85 -26.28
CA GLN A 47 -4.95 7.99 -25.79
C GLN A 47 -4.81 8.19 -24.27
N PHE A 48 -4.87 7.11 -23.49
CA PHE A 48 -4.74 7.18 -22.03
C PHE A 48 -3.31 7.58 -21.61
N PHE A 49 -2.30 6.88 -22.11
CA PHE A 49 -0.93 7.03 -21.63
C PHE A 49 -0.19 8.23 -22.21
N ASP A 50 -0.52 8.70 -23.43
CA ASP A 50 0.15 9.86 -24.04
C ASP A 50 -0.16 11.17 -23.33
N ALA A 51 -1.25 11.21 -22.56
CA ALA A 51 -1.64 12.36 -21.75
C ALA A 51 -0.92 12.45 -20.39
N LEU A 52 -0.09 11.46 -20.02
CA LEU A 52 0.50 11.35 -18.69
C LEU A 52 1.96 11.84 -18.66
N PRO A 53 2.25 13.00 -18.05
CA PRO A 53 3.62 13.37 -17.71
C PRO A 53 4.05 12.72 -16.38
N PRO A 54 5.36 12.57 -16.13
CA PRO A 54 5.85 12.24 -14.79
C PRO A 54 5.51 13.38 -13.82
N ASP A 55 4.88 13.05 -12.69
CA ASP A 55 4.57 14.04 -11.65
C ASP A 55 5.73 14.15 -10.63
N PRO A 56 6.45 15.28 -10.57
CA PRO A 56 7.54 15.46 -9.60
C PRO A 56 7.05 15.43 -8.15
N LYS A 57 5.79 15.75 -7.87
CA LYS A 57 5.23 15.70 -6.51
C LYS A 57 5.08 14.27 -6.02
N VAL A 58 4.72 13.33 -6.89
CA VAL A 58 4.65 11.90 -6.55
C VAL A 58 6.02 11.37 -6.16
N LEU A 59 7.05 11.66 -6.98
CA LEU A 59 8.42 11.26 -6.69
C LEU A 59 8.96 11.91 -5.40
N GLN A 60 8.60 13.16 -5.17
CA GLN A 60 8.97 13.85 -3.93
C GLN A 60 8.29 13.21 -2.72
N ALA A 61 7.00 12.87 -2.79
CA ALA A 61 6.28 12.20 -1.72
C ALA A 61 6.84 10.81 -1.43
N ASP A 62 7.14 10.02 -2.47
CA ASP A 62 7.79 8.70 -2.35
C ASP A 62 9.11 8.78 -1.59
N ARG A 63 9.97 9.75 -1.90
CA ARG A 63 11.26 9.95 -1.23
C ARG A 63 11.10 10.53 0.18
N ASN A 64 10.01 11.23 0.45
CA ASN A 64 9.75 11.95 1.70
C ASN A 64 8.90 11.13 2.69
N GLN A 65 9.33 9.92 3.03
CA GLN A 65 8.70 9.07 4.05
C GLN A 65 9.05 9.51 5.49
N GLY A 66 8.78 10.77 5.84
CA GLY A 66 9.12 11.36 7.13
C GLY A 66 8.45 10.68 8.33
N VAL A 67 7.31 10.01 8.13
CA VAL A 67 6.53 9.39 9.21
C VAL A 67 7.29 8.27 9.92
N PHE A 68 8.13 7.51 9.19
CA PHE A 68 8.92 6.41 9.76
C PHE A 68 10.08 6.88 10.64
N ARG A 69 10.39 8.19 10.62
CA ARG A 69 11.43 8.78 11.45
C ARG A 69 10.90 9.34 12.77
N LYS A 70 9.57 9.31 12.97
CA LYS A 70 8.94 9.85 14.18
C LYS A 70 9.05 8.87 15.34
N PRO A 71 9.24 9.35 16.59
CA PRO A 71 9.04 8.53 17.78
C PRO A 71 7.61 8.00 17.82
N PHE A 72 7.44 6.76 18.29
CA PHE A 72 6.12 6.11 18.35
C PHE A 72 5.06 6.97 19.05
N THR A 73 5.40 7.63 20.15
CA THR A 73 4.45 8.46 20.91
C THR A 73 4.02 9.71 20.16
N GLU A 74 4.86 10.27 19.29
CA GLU A 74 4.48 11.37 18.41
C GLU A 74 3.54 10.88 17.30
N PHE A 75 3.91 9.79 16.64
CA PHE A 75 3.10 9.15 15.62
C PHE A 75 1.71 8.78 16.15
N ALA A 76 1.62 8.06 17.27
CA ALA A 76 0.37 7.64 17.87
C ALA A 76 -0.55 8.83 18.22
N ARG A 77 0.01 9.92 18.79
CA ARG A 77 -0.75 11.13 19.11
C ARG A 77 -1.28 11.86 17.87
N SER A 78 -0.53 11.85 16.76
CA SER A 78 -1.04 12.42 15.50
C SER A 78 -2.22 11.64 14.93
N LEU A 79 -2.34 10.35 15.25
CA LEU A 79 -3.41 9.50 14.74
C LEU A 79 -4.65 9.45 15.63
N ILE A 80 -4.47 9.49 16.96
CA ILE A 80 -5.53 9.30 17.95
C ILE A 80 -5.95 10.68 18.50
N SER A 81 -6.66 11.45 17.68
CA SER A 81 -7.19 12.77 18.06
C SER A 81 -8.62 12.67 18.60
N GLN A 82 -9.00 13.61 19.47
CA GLN A 82 -10.37 13.67 20.00
C GLN A 82 -11.41 13.81 18.88
N ASN A 83 -11.13 14.63 17.86
CA ASN A 83 -12.00 14.79 16.70
C ASN A 83 -12.27 13.45 15.98
N ARG A 84 -11.24 12.62 15.80
CA ARG A 84 -11.39 11.29 15.19
C ARG A 84 -12.19 10.34 16.06
N ILE A 85 -12.04 10.42 17.37
CA ILE A 85 -12.82 9.61 18.30
C ILE A 85 -14.31 10.03 18.24
N ASP A 86 -14.60 11.32 18.21
CA ASP A 86 -15.97 11.85 18.11
C ASP A 86 -16.61 11.51 16.76
N ALA A 87 -15.89 11.72 15.67
CA ALA A 87 -16.32 11.32 14.32
C ALA A 87 -16.51 9.79 14.22
N GLY A 88 -15.63 9.02 14.85
CA GLY A 88 -15.74 7.57 14.93
C GLY A 88 -17.01 7.12 15.64
N ARG A 89 -17.38 7.74 16.77
CA ARG A 89 -18.65 7.48 17.46
C ARG A 89 -19.86 7.85 16.61
N ALA A 90 -19.82 8.99 15.94
CA ALA A 90 -20.91 9.43 15.06
C ALA A 90 -21.11 8.46 13.89
N ASN A 91 -20.01 8.07 13.21
CA ASN A 91 -20.06 7.13 12.10
C ASN A 91 -20.43 5.71 12.55
N ALA A 92 -20.00 5.30 13.74
CA ALA A 92 -20.39 4.04 14.36
C ALA A 92 -21.92 3.93 14.49
N ALA A 93 -22.57 4.99 14.98
CA ALA A 93 -24.02 5.05 15.13
C ALA A 93 -24.70 5.12 13.76
N LYS A 94 -24.23 6.00 12.87
CA LYS A 94 -24.79 6.23 11.53
C LYS A 94 -24.79 4.96 10.66
N HIS A 95 -23.74 4.16 10.75
CA HIS A 95 -23.54 2.97 9.91
C HIS A 95 -23.63 1.66 10.69
N ALA A 96 -24.35 1.65 11.83
CA ALA A 96 -24.43 0.49 12.73
C ALA A 96 -24.83 -0.82 12.01
N ASN A 97 -25.80 -0.76 11.10
CA ASN A 97 -26.24 -1.94 10.34
C ASN A 97 -25.15 -2.50 9.42
N ILE A 98 -24.32 -1.63 8.82
CA ILE A 98 -23.21 -2.05 7.96
C ILE A 98 -22.13 -2.73 8.81
N PHE A 99 -21.80 -2.16 9.97
CA PHE A 99 -20.82 -2.77 10.87
C PHE A 99 -21.30 -4.09 11.46
N ALA A 100 -22.58 -4.19 11.83
CA ALA A 100 -23.17 -5.45 12.29
C ALA A 100 -23.09 -6.53 11.20
N ARG A 101 -23.41 -6.18 9.95
CA ARG A 101 -23.27 -7.09 8.82
C ARG A 101 -21.82 -7.46 8.56
N ALA A 102 -20.89 -6.50 8.56
CA ALA A 102 -19.47 -6.78 8.35
C ALA A 102 -18.90 -7.71 9.43
N GLN A 103 -19.34 -7.54 10.68
CA GLN A 103 -18.98 -8.46 11.76
C GLN A 103 -19.58 -9.86 11.57
N ALA A 104 -20.83 -9.96 11.11
CA ALA A 104 -21.46 -11.26 10.84
C ALA A 104 -20.83 -11.99 9.65
N ASP A 105 -20.58 -11.28 8.55
CA ASP A 105 -20.09 -11.84 7.29
C ASP A 105 -18.58 -12.13 7.34
N TYR A 106 -17.80 -11.28 8.03
CA TYR A 106 -16.33 -11.33 8.01
C TYR A 106 -15.67 -11.51 9.39
N GLY A 107 -16.42 -11.45 10.49
CA GLY A 107 -15.87 -11.59 11.85
C GLY A 107 -15.06 -10.38 12.32
N ILE A 108 -15.07 -9.25 11.59
CA ILE A 108 -14.23 -8.08 11.89
C ILE A 108 -14.97 -7.17 12.89
N PRO A 109 -14.38 -6.86 14.05
CA PRO A 109 -14.98 -5.93 15.01
C PRO A 109 -15.12 -4.52 14.42
N GLN A 110 -16.25 -3.87 14.71
CA GLN A 110 -16.55 -2.50 14.28
C GLN A 110 -15.41 -1.50 14.53
N GLY A 111 -14.78 -1.56 15.72
CA GLY A 111 -13.72 -0.64 16.11
C GLY A 111 -12.48 -0.70 15.20
N ILE A 112 -12.18 -1.87 14.62
CA ILE A 112 -11.06 -2.04 13.69
C ILE A 112 -11.36 -1.31 12.38
N LEU A 113 -12.55 -1.51 11.81
CA LEU A 113 -12.96 -0.85 10.56
C LEU A 113 -13.02 0.67 10.72
N LEU A 114 -13.52 1.15 11.86
CA LEU A 114 -13.54 2.59 12.17
C LEU A 114 -12.12 3.17 12.29
N ALA A 115 -11.17 2.45 12.89
CA ALA A 115 -9.79 2.91 13.01
C ALA A 115 -9.12 3.04 11.64
N PHE A 116 -9.27 2.05 10.76
CA PHE A 116 -8.76 2.13 9.39
C PHE A 116 -9.39 3.30 8.64
N TRP A 117 -10.71 3.45 8.71
CA TRP A 117 -11.39 4.53 8.00
C TRP A 117 -10.95 5.92 8.49
N ALA A 118 -10.73 6.09 9.80
CA ALA A 118 -10.18 7.31 10.37
C ALA A 118 -8.75 7.61 9.89
N PHE A 119 -7.90 6.58 9.81
CA PHE A 119 -6.49 6.76 9.47
C PHE A 119 -6.26 7.04 7.99
N GLU A 120 -7.05 6.40 7.11
CA GLU A 120 -6.88 6.52 5.66
C GLU A 120 -7.47 7.83 5.10
N THR A 121 -8.66 8.23 5.55
CA THR A 121 -9.42 9.33 4.90
C THR A 121 -10.13 10.26 5.88
N ASP A 122 -9.90 10.09 7.19
CA ASP A 122 -10.59 10.86 8.24
C ASP A 122 -12.12 10.86 8.02
N PHE A 123 -12.66 9.66 7.79
CA PHE A 123 -14.06 9.39 7.48
C PHE A 123 -14.57 10.00 6.16
N GLY A 124 -13.68 10.18 5.18
CA GLY A 124 -14.00 10.71 3.84
C GLY A 124 -13.99 12.23 3.74
N SER A 125 -13.26 12.91 4.62
CA SER A 125 -13.09 14.37 4.56
C SER A 125 -11.96 14.83 3.63
N TYR A 126 -11.12 13.90 3.16
CA TYR A 126 -10.07 14.10 2.15
C TYR A 126 -10.17 13.04 1.05
#